data_AF-R7G8D2-F1
#
_entry.id   AF-R7G8D2-F1
#
_cell.length_a   1.000
_cell.length_b   1.000
_cell.length_c   1.000
_cell.angle_alpha   90.00
_cell.angle_beta   90.00
_cell.angle_gamma   90.00
#
_symmetry.space_group_name_H-M   'P 1'
#
loop_
_entity.id
_entity.type
_entity.pdbx_description
1 polymer ?
#
loop_
_entity_poly.entity_id
_entity_poly.type
_entity_poly.pdbx_seq_one_letter_code
_entity_poly.pdbx_strand_id
1 'polypeptide(L)'
;MKKTMLLMIVWAMLLQGMVSLKADSNLEYVLSFDSHTKDTYIVKKEIQDIYNELVYGIQKESHTALVLQNKAYFAYKEDIKVAWRKGKLHIKEGDGKGGKVYGEFREESMCMAEVKPRSLFLELFD
;
A
#
# COMPACT_ATOMS: atom_id res chain seq x y z
N MET A 1 -37.97 30.86 -6.97
CA MET A 1 -36.53 31.17 -7.10
C MET A 1 -35.71 30.82 -5.85
N LYS A 2 -36.12 31.18 -4.62
CA LYS A 2 -35.35 30.83 -3.39
C LYS A 2 -35.22 29.31 -3.11
N LYS A 3 -36.26 28.52 -3.43
CA LYS A 3 -36.28 27.06 -3.18
C LYS A 3 -35.34 26.26 -4.10
N THR A 4 -35.17 26.69 -5.34
CA THR A 4 -34.27 26.05 -6.31
C THR A 4 -32.80 26.35 -6.02
N MET A 5 -32.50 27.53 -5.48
CA MET A 5 -31.16 27.93 -5.06
C MET A 5 -30.67 27.11 -3.85
N LEU A 6 -31.54 26.86 -2.87
CA LEU A 6 -31.25 25.98 -1.73
C LEU A 6 -30.96 24.54 -2.18
N LEU A 7 -31.70 24.05 -3.17
CA LEU A 7 -31.51 22.71 -3.71
C LEU A 7 -30.16 22.55 -4.42
N MET A 8 -29.69 23.58 -5.14
CA MET A 8 -28.36 23.59 -5.75
C MET A 8 -27.22 23.63 -4.72
N ILE A 9 -27.38 24.36 -3.62
CA ILE A 9 -26.36 24.43 -2.55
C ILE A 9 -26.23 23.08 -1.85
N VAL A 10 -27.37 22.42 -1.54
CA VAL A 10 -27.38 21.08 -0.94
C VAL A 10 -26.78 20.05 -1.91
N TRP A 11 -27.07 20.16 -3.20
CA TRP A 11 -26.46 19.31 -4.23
C TRP A 11 -24.94 19.51 -4.34
N ALA A 12 -24.47 20.76 -4.30
CA ALA A 12 -23.05 21.07 -4.34
C ALA A 12 -22.29 20.55 -3.11
N MET A 13 -22.89 20.63 -1.91
CA MET A 13 -22.30 20.05 -0.69
C MET A 13 -22.23 18.53 -0.74
N LEU A 14 -23.23 17.86 -1.33
CA LEU A 14 -23.21 16.40 -1.48
C LEU A 14 -22.12 15.92 -2.45
N LEU A 15 -21.82 16.69 -3.50
CA LEU A 15 -20.73 16.37 -4.44
C LEU A 15 -19.34 16.56 -3.81
N GLN A 16 -19.18 17.55 -2.93
CA GLN A 16 -17.90 17.80 -2.23
C GLN A 16 -17.60 16.74 -1.16
N GLY A 17 -18.62 16.07 -0.62
CA GLY A 17 -18.46 15.05 0.42
C GLY A 17 -17.85 13.72 -0.07
N MET A 18 -17.75 13.47 -1.38
CA MET A 18 -17.21 12.21 -1.91
C MET A 18 -15.69 12.21 -2.14
N VAL A 19 -15.00 13.35 -2.01
CA VAL A 19 -13.55 13.45 -2.26
C VAL A 19 -12.81 13.64 -0.95
N SER A 20 -12.76 12.59 -0.12
CA SER A 20 -11.71 12.42 0.90
C SER A 20 -11.78 11.01 1.48
N LEU A 21 -11.64 10.00 0.62
CA LEU A 21 -11.03 8.75 1.07
C LEU A 21 -9.56 8.85 0.65
N LYS A 22 -8.75 9.54 1.45
CA LYS A 22 -7.30 9.34 1.40
C LYS A 22 -7.10 7.88 1.81
N ALA A 23 -6.93 7.01 0.81
CA ALA A 23 -6.39 5.70 1.04
C ALA A 23 -5.02 5.93 1.68
N ASP A 24 -4.88 5.57 2.94
CA ASP A 24 -3.58 5.47 3.58
C ASP A 24 -2.74 4.54 2.69
N SER A 25 -1.75 5.11 2.00
CA SER A 25 -0.98 4.43 0.96
C SER A 25 0.03 3.43 1.54
N ASN A 26 0.09 3.33 2.88
CA ASN A 26 0.97 2.41 3.57
C ASN A 26 0.43 0.98 3.44
N LEU A 27 1.11 0.22 2.60
CA LEU A 27 0.79 -1.17 2.32
C LEU A 27 1.21 -2.05 3.51
N GLU A 28 0.23 -2.65 4.19
CA GLU A 28 0.49 -3.53 5.33
C GLU A 28 0.71 -5.00 4.91
N TYR A 29 1.55 -5.70 5.67
CA TYR A 29 1.77 -7.13 5.54
C TYR A 29 1.77 -7.86 6.89
N VAL A 30 1.51 -9.17 6.81
CA VAL A 30 1.58 -10.10 7.93
C VAL A 30 2.45 -11.28 7.55
N LEU A 31 3.55 -11.46 8.26
CA LEU A 31 4.44 -12.61 8.17
C LEU A 31 4.07 -13.64 9.23
N SER A 32 3.76 -14.86 8.82
CA SER A 32 3.62 -16.02 9.70
C SER A 32 4.74 -16.99 9.42
N PHE A 33 5.68 -17.12 10.35
CA PHE A 33 6.86 -17.97 10.22
C PHE A 33 6.55 -19.43 10.55
N ASP A 34 7.41 -20.32 10.08
CA ASP A 34 7.38 -21.73 10.48
C ASP A 34 7.80 -21.88 11.96
N SER A 35 7.32 -22.94 12.61
CA SER A 35 7.69 -23.28 13.99
C SER A 35 9.20 -23.41 14.23
N HIS A 36 9.98 -23.71 13.20
CA HIS A 36 11.42 -23.94 13.29
C HIS A 36 12.27 -22.80 12.72
N THR A 37 11.67 -21.74 12.17
CA THR A 37 12.41 -20.61 11.58
C THR A 37 13.18 -19.84 12.66
N LYS A 38 14.51 -19.82 12.54
CA LYS A 38 15.39 -19.02 13.42
C LYS A 38 15.70 -17.64 12.84
N ASP A 39 15.81 -17.53 11.52
CA ASP A 39 16.29 -16.32 10.83
C ASP A 39 15.17 -15.51 10.17
N THR A 40 14.21 -15.08 11.00
CA THR A 40 13.05 -14.26 10.58
C THR A 40 13.43 -12.95 9.88
N TYR A 41 14.63 -12.41 10.18
CA TYR A 41 15.16 -11.20 9.55
C TYR A 41 15.43 -11.37 8.05
N ILE A 42 15.96 -12.52 7.63
CA ILE A 42 16.31 -12.77 6.22
C ILE A 42 15.04 -12.74 5.36
N VAL A 43 14.00 -13.43 5.82
CA VAL A 43 12.71 -13.47 5.11
C VAL A 43 12.08 -12.09 5.04
N LYS A 44 12.13 -11.31 6.12
CA LYS A 44 11.62 -9.93 6.14
C LYS A 44 12.36 -9.04 5.13
N LYS A 45 13.68 -9.15 5.06
CA LYS A 45 14.52 -8.37 4.15
C LYS A 45 14.18 -8.70 2.69
N GLU A 46 14.14 -9.98 2.33
CA GLU A 46 13.84 -10.41 0.96
C GLU A 46 12.47 -9.88 0.48
N ILE A 47 11.48 -9.91 1.37
CA ILE A 47 10.13 -9.42 1.08
C ILE A 47 10.12 -7.90 0.86
N GLN A 48 10.93 -7.17 1.62
CA GLN A 48 11.12 -5.73 1.45
C GLN A 48 11.87 -5.41 0.15
N ASP A 49 12.86 -6.21 -0.22
CA ASP A 49 13.63 -6.07 -1.46
C ASP A 49 12.74 -6.32 -2.69
N ILE A 50 11.93 -7.39 -2.68
CA ILE A 50 10.93 -7.67 -3.73
C ILE A 50 9.94 -6.52 -3.87
N TYR A 51 9.46 -5.96 -2.74
CA TYR A 51 8.58 -4.80 -2.78
C TYR A 51 9.27 -3.59 -3.41
N ASN A 52 10.49 -3.27 -2.98
CA ASN A 52 11.26 -2.14 -3.48
C ASN A 52 11.52 -2.24 -4.99
N GLU A 53 11.84 -3.44 -5.49
CA GLU A 53 12.02 -3.70 -6.93
C GLU A 53 10.70 -3.49 -7.69
N LEU A 54 9.59 -3.98 -7.14
CA LEU A 54 8.29 -3.90 -7.78
C LEU A 54 7.77 -2.46 -7.92
N VAL A 55 8.02 -1.63 -6.90
CA VAL A 55 7.49 -0.27 -6.84
C VAL A 55 8.51 0.78 -7.27
N TYR A 56 9.70 0.36 -7.70
CA TYR A 56 10.78 1.26 -8.11
C TYR A 56 10.33 2.22 -9.23
N GLY A 57 10.42 3.52 -8.96
CA GLY A 57 10.03 4.57 -9.92
C GLY A 57 8.51 4.72 -10.12
N ILE A 58 7.69 4.05 -9.32
CA ILE A 58 6.22 4.11 -9.42
C ILE A 58 5.64 5.00 -8.32
N GLN A 59 4.60 5.76 -8.66
CA GLN A 59 3.85 6.60 -7.72
C GLN A 59 3.14 5.77 -6.64
N LYS A 60 3.18 6.25 -5.39
CA LYS A 60 2.66 5.58 -4.17
C LYS A 60 1.22 5.11 -4.30
N GLU A 61 0.38 5.87 -5.00
CA GLU A 61 -1.04 5.58 -5.21
C GLU A 61 -1.28 4.27 -5.95
N SER A 62 -0.31 3.81 -6.74
CA SER A 62 -0.41 2.59 -7.56
C SER A 62 0.20 1.35 -6.90
N HIS A 63 0.89 1.49 -5.77
CA HIS A 63 1.66 0.42 -5.13
C HIS A 63 0.80 -0.78 -4.74
N THR A 64 -0.36 -0.53 -4.11
CA THR A 64 -1.28 -1.59 -3.70
C THR A 64 -1.76 -2.42 -4.89
N ALA A 65 -2.09 -1.77 -6.01
CA ALA A 65 -2.54 -2.46 -7.22
C ALA A 65 -1.40 -3.30 -7.81
N LEU A 66 -0.18 -2.76 -7.88
CA LEU A 66 0.99 -3.49 -8.36
C LEU A 66 1.29 -4.71 -7.50
N VAL A 67 1.32 -4.57 -6.18
CA VAL A 67 1.58 -5.70 -5.27
C VAL A 67 0.48 -6.74 -5.36
N LEU A 68 -0.78 -6.34 -5.49
CA LEU A 68 -1.89 -7.29 -5.64
C LEU A 68 -1.78 -8.11 -6.94
N GLN A 69 -1.42 -7.44 -8.05
CA GLN A 69 -1.22 -8.06 -9.36
C GLN A 69 -0.01 -9.00 -9.35
N ASN A 70 1.07 -8.60 -8.68
CA ASN A 70 2.36 -9.29 -8.66
C ASN A 70 2.63 -10.03 -7.35
N LYS A 71 1.59 -10.34 -6.56
CA LYS A 71 1.74 -11.04 -5.26
C LYS A 71 2.45 -12.39 -5.35
N ALA A 72 2.46 -13.02 -6.53
CA ALA A 72 3.14 -14.28 -6.77
C ALA A 72 4.66 -14.17 -6.62
N TYR A 73 5.26 -13.01 -6.88
CA TYR A 73 6.70 -12.79 -6.71
C TYR A 73 7.15 -12.91 -5.24
N PHE A 74 6.25 -12.63 -4.30
CA PHE A 74 6.52 -12.80 -2.87
C PHE A 74 6.55 -14.28 -2.43
N ALA A 75 6.11 -15.22 -3.27
CA ALA A 75 6.21 -16.66 -3.07
C ALA A 75 7.51 -17.21 -3.72
N TYR A 76 8.65 -16.57 -3.41
CA TYR A 76 9.94 -16.83 -4.03
C TYR A 76 10.59 -18.17 -3.61
N LYS A 77 10.05 -18.83 -2.59
CA LYS A 77 10.43 -20.18 -2.15
C LYS A 77 9.20 -21.07 -2.07
N GLU A 78 9.39 -22.38 -2.29
CA GLU A 78 8.30 -23.37 -2.28
C GLU A 78 7.55 -23.47 -0.95
N ASP A 79 8.23 -23.17 0.16
CA ASP A 79 7.67 -23.16 1.51
C ASP A 79 6.94 -21.85 1.85
N ILE A 80 6.98 -20.84 0.98
CA ILE A 80 6.32 -19.55 1.19
C ILE A 80 5.03 -19.49 0.38
N LYS A 81 3.93 -19.24 1.09
CA LYS A 81 2.59 -19.04 0.50
C LYS A 81 2.13 -17.62 0.74
N VAL A 82 1.58 -17.02 -0.31
CA VAL A 82 1.14 -15.62 -0.29
C VAL A 82 -0.35 -15.53 -0.58
N ALA A 83 -1.05 -14.72 0.21
CA ALA A 83 -2.47 -14.44 0.03
C ALA A 83 -2.76 -12.97 0.31
N TRP A 84 -3.75 -12.42 -0.40
CA TRP A 84 -4.27 -11.09 -0.12
C TRP A 84 -5.56 -11.21 0.69
N ARG A 85 -5.60 -10.64 1.90
CA ARG A 85 -6.81 -10.68 2.75
C ARG A 85 -6.94 -9.40 3.56
N LYS A 86 -8.16 -8.87 3.67
CA LYS A 86 -8.48 -7.69 4.49
C LYS A 86 -7.57 -6.48 4.21
N GLY A 87 -7.16 -6.28 2.95
CA GLY A 87 -6.29 -5.17 2.54
C GLY A 87 -4.81 -5.35 2.91
N LYS A 88 -4.40 -6.54 3.39
CA LYS A 88 -3.01 -6.84 3.75
C LYS A 88 -2.45 -7.99 2.93
N LEU A 89 -1.13 -7.95 2.71
CA LEU A 89 -0.40 -9.07 2.14
C LEU A 89 -0.05 -10.07 3.24
N HIS A 90 -0.66 -11.25 3.22
CA HIS A 90 -0.37 -12.34 4.14
C HIS A 90 0.66 -13.26 3.51
N ILE A 91 1.83 -13.36 4.15
CA ILE A 91 2.93 -14.22 3.73
C ILE A 91 3.14 -15.25 4.83
N LYS A 92 3.03 -16.52 4.47
CA LYS A 92 3.14 -17.66 5.37
C LYS A 92 4.30 -18.54 4.93
N GLU A 93 5.27 -18.72 5.79
CA GLU A 93 6.37 -19.67 5.63
C GLU A 93 6.01 -20.99 6.33
N GLY A 94 6.23 -22.12 5.65
CA GLY A 94 6.05 -23.46 6.19
C GLY A 94 4.68 -23.71 6.82
N ASP A 95 4.68 -24.16 8.08
CA ASP A 95 3.48 -24.46 8.85
C ASP A 95 2.74 -23.21 9.36
N GLY A 96 3.41 -22.05 9.38
CA GLY A 96 2.88 -20.76 9.86
C GLY A 96 2.48 -20.73 11.33
N LYS A 97 2.96 -21.67 12.15
CA LYS A 97 2.66 -21.79 13.59
C LYS A 97 3.75 -21.17 14.48
N GLY A 98 4.84 -20.68 13.89
CA GLY A 98 5.88 -19.93 14.57
C GLY A 98 5.46 -18.49 14.89
N GLY A 99 6.43 -17.59 14.86
CA GLY A 99 6.23 -16.18 15.14
C GLY A 99 5.31 -15.50 14.10
N LYS A 100 4.58 -14.48 14.55
CA LYS A 100 3.84 -13.57 13.65
C LYS A 100 4.38 -12.16 13.76
N VAL A 101 4.70 -11.58 12.62
CA VAL A 101 5.17 -10.19 12.52
C VAL A 101 4.21 -9.41 11.64
N TYR A 102 3.83 -8.24 12.14
CA TYR A 102 3.04 -7.25 11.42
C TYR A 102 4.00 -6.15 11.00
N GLY A 103 3.85 -5.67 9.77
CA GLY A 103 4.68 -4.59 9.26
C GLY A 103 3.99 -3.82 8.17
N GLU A 104 4.60 -2.69 7.84
CA GLU A 104 4.26 -1.86 6.69
C GLU A 104 5.45 -1.90 5.75
N PHE A 105 5.18 -1.99 4.46
CA PHE A 105 6.21 -1.77 3.46
C PHE A 105 6.63 -0.31 3.48
N ARG A 106 7.93 -0.08 3.53
CA ARG A 106 8.50 1.27 3.42
C ARG A 106 9.25 1.36 2.11
N GLU A 107 9.05 2.43 1.36
CA GLU A 107 10.00 2.76 0.31
C GLU A 107 11.36 3.01 0.99
N GLU A 108 12.38 2.24 0.63
CA GLU A 108 13.75 2.70 0.83
C GLU A 108 13.96 3.86 -0.14
N SER A 109 13.56 5.05 0.29
CA SER A 109 13.78 6.28 -0.46
C SER A 109 15.29 6.43 -0.66
N MET A 110 15.79 6.13 -1.86
CA MET A 110 16.88 6.94 -2.38
C MET A 110 16.44 8.39 -2.21
N CYS A 111 17.29 9.22 -1.61
CA CYS A 111 17.00 10.56 -1.08
C CYS A 111 16.49 11.57 -2.14
N MET A 112 15.40 11.28 -2.85
CA MET A 112 14.63 12.25 -3.59
C MET A 112 13.64 12.82 -2.59
N ALA A 113 13.97 14.00 -2.09
CA ALA A 113 13.06 14.79 -1.27
C ALA A 113 11.70 14.82 -1.97
N GLU A 114 10.64 14.45 -1.25
CA GLU A 114 9.26 14.54 -1.72
C GLU A 114 8.99 16.02 -2.01
N VAL A 115 9.10 16.42 -3.28
CA VAL A 115 8.91 17.80 -3.70
C VAL A 115 7.41 18.06 -3.68
N LYS A 116 6.90 18.55 -2.54
CA LYS A 116 5.55 19.11 -2.50
C LYS A 116 5.46 20.20 -3.57
N PRO A 117 4.51 20.12 -4.52
CA PRO A 117 4.28 21.22 -5.45
C PRO A 117 3.96 22.46 -4.61
N ARG A 118 4.77 23.51 -4.79
CA ARG A 118 4.83 24.63 -3.86
C ARG A 118 3.67 25.62 -3.98
N SER A 119 2.66 25.32 -4.80
CA SER A 119 1.63 26.32 -5.13
C SER A 119 0.39 25.73 -5.79
N LEU A 120 -0.78 26.05 -5.23
CA LEU A 120 -2.12 25.84 -5.80
C LEU A 120 -2.35 26.59 -7.13
N PHE A 121 -1.48 27.53 -7.50
CA PHE A 121 -1.70 28.39 -8.67
C PHE A 121 -1.24 27.80 -10.01
N LEU A 122 -0.47 26.70 -10.02
CA LEU A 122 -0.07 26.04 -11.26
C LEU A 122 -1.15 25.10 -11.84
N GLU A 123 -2.15 24.66 -11.05
CA GLU A 123 -3.27 23.84 -11.55
C GLU A 123 -4.32 24.63 -12.34
N LEU A 124 -4.30 25.97 -12.27
CA LEU A 124 -5.32 26.83 -12.88
C LEU A 124 -4.97 27.31 -14.30
N PHE A 125 -3.77 27.01 -14.80
CA PHE A 125 -3.26 27.50 -16.08
C PHE A 125 -2.69 26.41 -17.02
N ASP A 126 -3.05 25.14 -16.79
CA ASP A 126 -2.97 24.08 -17.82
C ASP A 126 -4.37 23.79 -18.38
#